data_AF-A0A8C2FJC5-F1
#
_entry.id   AF-A0A8C2FJC5-F1
#
_cell.length_a   1.000
_cell.length_b   1.000
_cell.length_c   1.000
_cell.angle_alpha   90.00
_cell.angle_beta   90.00
_cell.angle_gamma   90.00
#
_symmetry.space_group_name_H-M   'P 1'
#
loop_
_entity.id
_entity.type
_entity.pdbx_description
1 polymer ?
#
loop_
_entity_poly.entity_id
_entity_poly.type
_entity_poly.pdbx_seq_one_letter_code
_entity_poly.pdbx_strand_id
1 'polypeptide(L)'
;MNCIWQSTGEIQCKVYDSLLALPSDMKAARGLTVLALLICTLALTLGVLGVKCTECVGLPSPKARLARVSGVLFVLAGFLILVPVCWTAHSIIRDFYDPYVAAPHKRELGPALYLGWGGSALLLIGGSLLYAGSNPPGIPSSPTFSSGESSPRRAGGPAQVKGYV
;
A
#
# COMPACT_ATOMS: atom_id res chain seq x y z
N MET A 1 -8.93 21.73 -1.78
CA MET A 1 -10.13 22.38 -1.22
C MET A 1 -9.75 22.95 0.12
N ASN A 2 -10.12 24.19 0.38
CA ASN A 2 -10.08 24.77 1.72
C ASN A 2 -11.52 25.07 2.10
N CYS A 3 -11.97 24.57 3.24
CA CYS A 3 -13.33 24.77 3.73
C CYS A 3 -13.23 25.57 5.01
N ILE A 4 -13.88 26.72 5.05
CA ILE A 4 -13.97 27.56 6.24
C ILE A 4 -15.40 27.46 6.79
N TRP A 5 -15.49 27.35 8.11
CA TRP A 5 -16.75 27.49 8.83
C TRP A 5 -16.94 28.95 9.17
N GLN A 6 -17.91 29.60 8.53
CA GLN A 6 -18.31 30.97 8.88
C GLN A 6 -19.32 30.90 10.03
N SER A 7 -19.25 31.81 11.00
CA SER A 7 -20.19 31.86 12.14
C SER A 7 -21.66 32.07 11.74
N THR A 8 -21.92 32.42 10.48
CA THR A 8 -23.26 32.48 9.86
C THR A 8 -23.87 31.11 9.56
N GLY A 9 -23.16 30.01 9.86
CA GLY A 9 -23.66 28.64 9.64
C GLY A 9 -23.42 28.11 8.23
N GLU A 10 -22.72 28.87 7.40
CA GLU A 10 -22.41 28.49 6.02
C GLU A 10 -21.01 27.89 5.90
N ILE A 11 -20.90 26.73 5.25
CA ILE A 11 -19.61 26.12 4.90
C ILE A 11 -19.22 26.57 3.52
N GLN A 12 -18.22 27.44 3.44
CA GLN A 12 -17.69 27.94 2.19
C GLN A 12 -16.43 27.15 1.82
N CYS A 13 -16.57 26.21 0.88
CA CYS A 13 -15.47 25.41 0.35
C CYS A 13 -14.98 26.02 -0.97
N LYS A 14 -13.77 26.60 -0.96
CA LYS A 14 -13.12 27.10 -2.17
C LYS A 14 -12.11 26.07 -2.69
N VAL A 15 -12.26 25.65 -3.95
CA VAL A 15 -11.23 24.88 -4.65
C VAL A 15 -10.06 25.82 -4.93
N TYR A 16 -8.82 25.32 -4.84
CA TYR A 16 -7.65 26.15 -5.16
C TYR A 16 -7.64 26.42 -6.66
N ASP A 17 -7.93 27.65 -7.08
CA ASP A 17 -8.11 28.05 -8.48
C ASP A 17 -6.81 27.98 -9.32
N SER A 18 -5.63 27.80 -8.70
CA SER A 18 -4.37 27.65 -9.43
C SER A 18 -3.30 26.88 -8.65
N LEU A 19 -2.63 25.93 -9.32
CA LEU A 19 -1.46 25.17 -8.83
C LEU A 19 -0.18 26.01 -8.66
N LEU A 20 -0.27 27.33 -8.90
CA LEU A 20 0.83 28.29 -8.87
C LEU A 20 0.86 29.15 -7.59
N ALA A 21 -0.24 29.22 -6.83
CA ALA A 21 -0.35 30.01 -5.60
C ALA A 21 -0.22 29.15 -4.32
N LEU A 22 0.27 27.92 -4.46
CA LEU A 22 0.41 26.95 -3.37
C LEU A 22 1.89 26.83 -2.98
N PRO A 23 2.26 26.88 -1.68
CA PRO A 23 3.65 26.73 -1.24
C PRO A 23 4.27 25.44 -1.82
N SER A 24 5.56 25.52 -2.22
CA SER A 24 6.31 24.45 -2.90
C SER A 24 6.15 23.08 -2.25
N ASP A 25 6.09 23.06 -0.93
CA ASP A 25 6.04 21.85 -0.11
C ASP A 25 4.71 21.11 -0.28
N MET A 26 3.61 21.83 -0.50
CA MET A 26 2.30 21.25 -0.77
C MET A 26 2.18 20.74 -2.20
N LYS A 27 2.94 21.30 -3.14
CA LYS A 27 3.01 20.82 -4.53
C LYS A 27 3.84 19.53 -4.62
N ALA A 28 4.96 19.47 -3.89
CA ALA A 28 5.78 18.28 -3.77
C ALA A 28 5.04 17.14 -3.06
N ALA A 29 4.32 17.43 -1.96
CA ALA A 29 3.53 16.44 -1.24
C ALA A 29 2.41 15.83 -2.11
N ARG A 30 1.70 16.64 -2.90
CA ARG A 30 0.71 16.15 -3.87
C ARG A 30 1.33 15.30 -4.98
N GLY A 31 2.50 15.70 -5.48
CA GLY A 31 3.23 14.91 -6.47
C GLY A 31 3.63 13.53 -5.93
N LEU A 32 4.17 13.49 -4.70
CA LEU A 32 4.55 12.24 -4.04
C LEU A 32 3.34 11.33 -3.80
N THR A 33 2.21 11.86 -3.33
CA THR A 33 1.03 11.04 -3.08
C THR A 33 0.42 10.48 -4.36
N VAL A 34 0.35 11.27 -5.44
CA VAL A 34 -0.12 10.77 -6.74
C VAL A 34 0.82 9.70 -7.29
N LEU A 35 2.14 9.92 -7.23
CA LEU A 35 3.12 8.92 -7.66
C LEU A 35 3.01 7.63 -6.83
N ALA A 36 2.85 7.75 -5.51
CA ALA A 36 2.65 6.60 -4.64
C ALA A 36 1.39 5.81 -4.98
N LEU A 37 0.29 6.49 -5.31
CA LEU A 37 -0.95 5.85 -5.77
C LEU A 37 -0.74 5.09 -7.09
N LEU A 38 -0.01 5.67 -8.05
CA LEU A 38 0.31 4.99 -9.30
C LEU A 38 1.19 3.74 -9.07
N ILE A 39 2.18 3.83 -8.18
CA ILE A 39 3.01 2.68 -7.82
C ILE A 39 2.17 1.61 -7.11
N CYS A 40 1.26 2.02 -6.21
CA CYS A 40 0.38 1.11 -5.48
C CYS A 40 -0.59 0.37 -6.42
N THR A 41 -1.18 1.04 -7.41
CA THR A 41 -2.07 0.38 -8.39
C THR A 41 -1.29 -0.58 -9.30
N LEU A 42 -0.07 -0.22 -9.71
CA LEU A 42 0.82 -1.13 -10.43
C LEU A 42 1.21 -2.34 -9.58
N ALA A 43 1.54 -2.15 -8.30
CA ALA A 43 1.85 -3.24 -7.37
C ALA A 43 0.66 -4.20 -7.21
N LEU A 44 -0.55 -3.65 -7.07
CA LEU A 44 -1.79 -4.43 -6.95
C LEU A 44 -2.08 -5.24 -8.22
N THR A 45 -1.96 -4.63 -9.40
CA THR A 45 -2.18 -5.35 -10.67
C THR A 45 -1.15 -6.46 -10.89
N LEU A 46 0.13 -6.22 -10.59
CA LEU A 46 1.16 -7.26 -10.60
C LEU A 46 0.88 -8.38 -9.59
N GLY A 47 0.35 -8.05 -8.40
CA GLY A 47 -0.09 -9.04 -7.42
C GLY A 47 -1.25 -9.90 -7.92
N VAL A 48 -2.29 -9.27 -8.48
CA VAL A 48 -3.47 -9.98 -9.03
C VAL A 48 -3.10 -10.85 -10.23
N LEU A 49 -2.27 -10.34 -11.15
CA LEU A 49 -1.73 -11.11 -12.27
C LEU A 49 -0.86 -12.26 -11.76
N GLY A 50 -0.09 -12.05 -10.69
CA GLY A 50 0.65 -13.10 -10.00
C GLY A 50 -0.26 -14.23 -9.51
N VAL A 51 -1.45 -13.93 -8.99
CA VAL A 51 -2.42 -14.95 -8.56
C VAL A 51 -3.10 -15.62 -9.75
N LYS A 52 -3.57 -14.87 -10.76
CA LYS A 52 -4.36 -15.40 -11.89
C LYS A 52 -3.54 -16.09 -12.99
N CYS A 53 -2.37 -15.56 -13.36
CA CYS A 53 -1.50 -16.21 -14.36
C CYS A 53 -0.83 -17.48 -13.82
N THR A 54 -0.85 -17.70 -12.49
CA THR A 54 -0.34 -18.94 -11.87
C THR A 54 -1.15 -20.17 -12.29
N GLU A 55 -2.47 -20.06 -12.44
CA GLU A 55 -3.34 -21.16 -12.88
C GLU A 55 -3.06 -21.57 -14.33
N CYS A 56 -2.62 -20.64 -15.18
CA CYS A 56 -2.42 -20.89 -16.61
C CYS A 56 -1.01 -21.41 -16.96
N VAL A 57 0.03 -21.08 -16.17
CA VAL A 57 1.43 -21.26 -16.59
C VAL A 57 2.16 -22.39 -15.85
N GLY A 58 1.74 -22.81 -14.65
CA GLY A 58 2.32 -23.99 -13.97
C GLY A 58 3.82 -23.96 -13.62
N LEU A 59 4.58 -22.93 -14.05
CA LEU A 59 6.00 -22.77 -13.73
C LEU A 59 6.18 -21.98 -12.41
N PRO A 60 6.97 -22.50 -11.44
CA PRO A 60 7.15 -21.87 -10.13
C PRO A 60 8.09 -20.65 -10.13
N SER A 61 8.94 -20.50 -11.15
CA SER A 61 9.96 -19.44 -11.21
C SER A 61 9.42 -18.01 -11.45
N PRO A 62 8.48 -17.75 -12.39
CA PRO A 62 7.93 -16.39 -12.54
C PRO A 62 7.06 -15.99 -11.35
N LYS A 63 6.37 -16.94 -10.70
CA LYS A 63 5.47 -16.69 -9.55
C LYS A 63 6.19 -15.99 -8.39
N ALA A 64 7.31 -16.58 -7.93
CA ALA A 64 8.08 -16.01 -6.82
C ALA A 64 8.66 -14.63 -7.16
N ARG A 65 9.08 -14.44 -8.41
CA ARG A 65 9.63 -13.16 -8.88
C ARG A 65 8.56 -12.07 -8.94
N LEU A 66 7.38 -12.35 -9.49
CA LEU A 66 6.26 -11.38 -9.54
C LEU A 66 5.78 -11.00 -8.14
N ALA A 67 5.64 -11.98 -7.24
CA ALA A 67 5.24 -11.73 -5.84
C ALA A 67 6.28 -10.89 -5.09
N ARG A 68 7.57 -11.13 -5.33
CA ARG A 68 8.64 -10.32 -4.74
C ARG A 68 8.61 -8.88 -5.23
N VAL A 69 8.46 -8.70 -6.55
CA VAL A 69 8.40 -7.35 -7.16
C VAL A 69 7.19 -6.58 -6.67
N SER A 70 6.01 -7.19 -6.60
CA SER A 70 4.82 -6.53 -6.06
C SER A 70 4.98 -6.16 -4.58
N GLY A 71 5.58 -7.03 -3.76
CA GLY A 71 5.89 -6.74 -2.36
C GLY A 71 6.82 -5.53 -2.19
N VAL A 72 7.92 -5.46 -2.96
CA VAL A 72 8.84 -4.30 -2.93
C VAL A 72 8.14 -3.01 -3.35
N LEU A 73 7.31 -3.06 -4.40
CA LEU A 73 6.56 -1.88 -4.85
C LEU A 73 5.53 -1.41 -3.82
N PHE A 74 4.87 -2.33 -3.10
CA PHE A 74 3.98 -1.98 -1.99
C PHE A 74 4.71 -1.29 -0.84
N VAL A 75 5.88 -1.80 -0.46
CA VAL A 75 6.73 -1.18 0.57
C VAL A 75 7.17 0.22 0.13
N LEU A 76 7.62 0.38 -1.11
CA LEU A 76 8.02 1.67 -1.67
C LEU A 76 6.85 2.67 -1.70
N ALA A 77 5.66 2.24 -2.11
CA ALA A 77 4.46 3.07 -2.09
C ALA A 77 4.10 3.51 -0.65
N GLY A 78 4.21 2.61 0.33
CA GLY A 78 4.01 2.92 1.75
C GLY A 78 4.95 4.01 2.25
N PHE A 79 6.25 3.91 1.93
CA PHE A 79 7.23 4.95 2.27
C PHE A 79 6.95 6.29 1.58
N LEU A 80 6.58 6.28 0.29
CA LEU A 80 6.27 7.50 -0.45
C LEU A 80 5.03 8.23 0.08
N ILE A 81 4.10 7.53 0.73
CA ILE A 81 2.96 8.14 1.45
C ILE A 81 3.38 8.61 2.84
N LEU A 82 4.23 7.86 3.54
CA LEU A 82 4.68 8.20 4.89
C LEU A 82 5.48 9.51 4.93
N VAL A 83 6.36 9.75 3.97
CA VAL A 83 7.20 10.97 3.90
C VAL A 83 6.37 12.26 3.94
N PRO A 84 5.40 12.51 3.02
CA PRO A 84 4.61 13.74 3.04
C PRO A 84 3.69 13.83 4.26
N VAL A 85 3.17 12.70 4.78
CA VAL A 85 2.35 12.69 6.00
C VAL A 85 3.17 13.10 7.23
N CYS A 86 4.36 12.53 7.40
CA CYS A 86 5.27 12.91 8.50
C CYS A 86 5.76 14.35 8.36
N TRP A 87 6.06 14.81 7.14
CA TRP A 87 6.49 16.19 6.89
C TRP A 87 5.40 17.20 7.24
N THR A 88 4.17 16.94 6.80
CA THR A 88 3.02 17.80 7.10
C THR A 88 2.70 17.83 8.59
N ALA A 89 2.73 16.68 9.27
CA ALA A 89 2.58 16.61 10.73
C ALA A 89 3.68 17.41 11.45
N HIS A 90 4.95 17.25 11.06
CA HIS A 90 6.07 17.99 11.65
C HIS A 90 5.91 19.52 11.48
N SER A 91 5.48 19.95 10.30
CA SER A 91 5.27 21.38 10.00
C SER A 91 4.14 21.97 10.86
N ILE A 92 3.03 21.25 11.02
CA ILE A 92 1.90 21.67 11.88
C ILE A 92 2.35 21.78 13.34
N ILE A 93 3.12 20.80 13.83
CA ILE A 93 3.62 20.81 15.21
C ILE A 93 4.57 22.00 15.41
N ARG A 94 5.47 22.26 14.46
CA ARG A 94 6.36 23.43 14.51
C ARG A 94 5.60 24.75 14.56
N ASP A 95 4.60 24.91 13.69
CA ASP A 95 3.73 26.10 13.69
C ASP A 95 2.99 26.29 15.03
N PHE A 96 2.64 25.19 15.71
CA PHE A 96 1.94 25.25 16.99
C PHE A 96 2.82 25.79 18.13
N TYR A 97 4.12 25.44 18.13
CA TYR A 97 5.09 25.88 19.15
C TYR A 97 5.82 27.18 18.81
N ASP A 98 5.62 27.74 17.62
CA ASP A 98 6.25 28.98 17.21
C ASP A 98 5.62 30.20 17.93
N PRO A 99 6.41 30.99 18.70
CA PRO A 99 5.90 32.18 19.39
C PRO A 99 5.48 33.32 18.45
N TYR A 100 5.88 33.30 17.18
CA TYR A 100 5.51 34.31 16.19
C TYR A 100 4.14 34.03 15.53
N VAL A 101 3.52 32.87 15.81
CA VAL A 101 2.20 32.49 15.28
C VAL A 101 1.11 32.85 16.29
N ALA A 102 0.25 33.80 15.92
CA ALA A 102 -0.88 34.22 16.74
C ALA A 102 -1.83 33.04 17.05
N ALA A 103 -2.38 32.99 18.26
CA ALA A 103 -3.29 31.93 18.73
C ALA A 103 -4.41 31.52 17.72
N PRO A 104 -5.10 32.43 17.00
CA PRO A 104 -6.11 32.05 16.01
C PRO A 104 -5.56 31.39 14.74
N HIS A 105 -4.24 31.40 14.53
CA HIS A 105 -3.56 30.76 13.38
C HIS A 105 -2.91 29.41 13.74
N LYS A 106 -3.04 28.94 14.98
CA LYS A 106 -2.53 27.62 15.37
C LYS A 106 -3.31 26.53 14.64
N ARG A 107 -2.59 25.70 13.89
CA ARG A 107 -3.17 24.60 13.10
C ARG A 107 -3.27 23.33 13.94
N GLU A 108 -4.36 22.59 13.77
CA GLU A 108 -4.53 21.27 14.38
C GLU A 108 -4.27 20.14 13.38
N LEU A 109 -3.98 18.95 13.89
CA LEU A 109 -3.79 17.75 13.09
C LEU A 109 -5.14 17.28 12.52
N GLY A 110 -5.29 17.38 11.21
CA GLY A 110 -6.50 16.92 10.53
C GLY A 110 -6.66 15.38 10.53
N PRO A 111 -7.90 14.86 10.49
CA PRO A 111 -8.18 13.42 10.49
C PRO A 111 -7.51 12.65 9.34
N ALA A 112 -7.30 13.29 8.19
CA ALA A 112 -6.65 12.70 7.04
C ALA A 112 -5.19 12.25 7.30
N LEU A 113 -4.48 12.88 8.26
CA LEU A 113 -3.11 12.49 8.62
C LEU A 113 -3.08 11.12 9.30
N TYR A 114 -4.03 10.85 10.20
CA TYR A 114 -4.16 9.55 10.86
C TYR A 114 -4.49 8.44 9.86
N LEU A 115 -5.38 8.72 8.89
CA LEU A 115 -5.66 7.79 7.80
C LEU A 115 -4.42 7.55 6.92
N GLY A 116 -3.61 8.59 6.68
CA GLY A 116 -2.34 8.48 5.96
C GLY A 116 -1.35 7.55 6.67
N TRP A 117 -1.18 7.70 7.98
CA TRP A 117 -0.36 6.79 8.79
C TRP A 117 -0.89 5.36 8.77
N GLY A 118 -2.18 5.17 9.02
CA GLY A 118 -2.82 3.85 8.98
C GLY A 118 -2.65 3.17 7.62
N GLY A 119 -2.90 3.90 6.53
CA GLY A 119 -2.71 3.41 5.16
C GLY A 119 -1.26 3.04 4.86
N SER A 120 -0.30 3.89 5.25
CA SER A 120 1.13 3.60 5.05
C SER A 120 1.58 2.36 5.83
N ALA A 121 1.13 2.20 7.09
CA ALA A 121 1.44 1.03 7.89
C ALA A 121 0.88 -0.26 7.26
N LEU A 122 -0.36 -0.21 6.77
CA LEU A 122 -0.99 -1.34 6.10
C LEU A 122 -0.25 -1.73 4.82
N LEU A 123 0.19 -0.76 4.01
CA LEU A 123 0.98 -1.00 2.79
C LEU A 123 2.36 -1.59 3.11
N LEU A 124 3.03 -1.10 4.16
CA LEU A 124 4.33 -1.61 4.60
C LEU A 124 4.21 -3.06 5.11
N ILE A 125 3.22 -3.33 5.97
CA ILE A 125 2.97 -4.68 6.51
C ILE A 125 2.59 -5.63 5.36
N GLY A 126 1.63 -5.24 4.52
CA GLY A 126 1.18 -6.06 3.39
C GLY A 126 2.30 -6.35 2.38
N GLY A 127 3.10 -5.34 2.03
CA GLY A 127 4.25 -5.50 1.14
C GLY A 127 5.35 -6.39 1.73
N SER A 128 5.63 -6.24 3.03
CA SER A 128 6.62 -7.06 3.75
C SER A 128 6.20 -8.52 3.84
N LEU A 129 4.92 -8.79 4.10
CA LEU A 129 4.36 -10.15 4.12
C LEU A 129 4.47 -10.82 2.73
N LEU A 130 4.13 -10.09 1.66
CA LEU A 130 4.27 -10.58 0.28
C LEU A 130 5.73 -10.84 -0.08
N TYR A 131 6.64 -9.96 0.35
CA TYR A 131 8.07 -10.14 0.13
C TYR A 131 8.60 -11.39 0.86
N ALA A 132 8.29 -11.55 2.15
CA ALA A 132 8.71 -12.69 2.95
C ALA A 132 8.14 -14.02 2.43
N GLY A 133 6.87 -14.04 2.02
CA GLY A 133 6.21 -15.21 1.45
C GLY A 133 6.71 -15.61 0.04
N SER A 134 7.53 -14.79 -0.61
CA SER A 134 8.06 -15.02 -1.96
C SER A 134 9.48 -15.63 -1.99
N ASN A 135 10.03 -16.04 -0.84
CA ASN A 135 11.34 -16.68 -0.77
C ASN A 135 11.28 -18.12 -1.32
N PRO A 136 12.25 -18.54 -2.17
CA PRO A 136 12.37 -19.94 -2.59
C PRO A 136 12.69 -20.83 -1.37
N PRO A 137 12.27 -22.11 -1.39
CA PRO A 137 12.51 -23.04 -0.29
C PRO A 137 14.02 -23.26 -0.12
N GLY A 138 14.61 -22.67 0.92
CA GLY A 138 16.04 -22.80 1.19
C GLY A 138 16.51 -22.38 2.58
N ILE A 139 15.67 -21.74 3.40
CA ILE A 139 15.99 -21.42 4.81
C ILE A 139 14.70 -21.57 5.62
N PRO A 140 14.65 -22.42 6.66
CA PRO A 140 13.44 -22.67 7.43
C PRO A 140 13.17 -21.51 8.40
N SER A 141 12.17 -20.69 8.07
CA SER A 141 11.49 -19.81 9.02
C SER A 141 10.00 -20.15 8.98
N SER A 142 9.62 -21.15 9.78
CA SER A 142 8.26 -21.66 10.04
C SER A 142 7.34 -20.64 10.75
N PRO A 143 6.01 -20.88 10.89
CA PRO A 143 5.23 -22.03 10.45
C PRO A 143 4.03 -21.71 9.51
N THR A 144 3.89 -22.59 8.53
CA THR A 144 2.67 -23.16 7.94
C THR A 144 1.31 -22.64 8.42
N PHE A 145 0.60 -21.93 7.54
CA PHE A 145 -0.86 -22.04 7.46
C PHE A 145 -1.22 -22.76 6.16
N SER A 146 -1.25 -24.10 6.25
CA SER A 146 -1.79 -24.97 5.21
C SER A 146 -3.31 -24.86 5.28
N SER A 147 -3.91 -23.99 4.48
CA SER A 147 -5.35 -24.12 4.18
C SER A 147 -5.48 -25.20 3.13
N GLY A 148 -6.03 -26.35 3.53
CA GLY A 148 -6.19 -27.53 2.70
C GLY A 148 -7.12 -27.27 1.51
N GLU A 149 -6.64 -27.61 0.32
CA GLU A 149 -7.49 -27.82 -0.84
C GLU A 149 -7.85 -29.32 -0.89
N SER A 150 -9.00 -29.66 -0.28
CA SER A 150 -9.61 -30.97 -0.44
C SER A 150 -10.46 -30.98 -1.71
N SER A 151 -10.00 -31.68 -2.76
CA SER A 151 -10.90 -32.16 -3.81
C SER A 151 -10.45 -33.54 -4.30
N PRO A 152 -11.22 -34.62 -4.05
CA PRO A 152 -10.84 -35.97 -4.43
C PRO A 152 -11.10 -36.19 -5.93
N ARG A 153 -10.04 -36.60 -6.64
CA ARG A 153 -10.11 -37.00 -8.05
C ARG A 153 -11.03 -38.20 -8.22
N ARG A 154 -12.00 -38.02 -9.11
CA ARG A 154 -12.80 -39.05 -9.77
C ARG A 154 -11.93 -39.70 -10.86
N ALA A 155 -11.68 -41.02 -10.78
CA ALA A 155 -11.33 -41.83 -11.94
C ALA A 155 -11.51 -43.33 -11.61
N GLY A 156 -12.50 -43.94 -12.26
CA GLY A 156 -12.73 -45.38 -12.21
C GLY A 156 -11.85 -46.13 -13.23
N GLY A 157 -11.22 -47.20 -12.75
CA GLY A 157 -10.83 -48.47 -13.40
C GLY A 157 -10.05 -48.50 -14.74
N PRO A 158 -9.59 -49.69 -15.18
CA PRO A 158 -9.38 -50.94 -14.44
C PRO A 158 -7.91 -51.41 -14.42
N ALA A 159 -7.68 -52.39 -13.55
CA ALA A 159 -6.47 -53.18 -13.38
C ALA A 159 -6.02 -53.89 -14.66
N GLN A 160 -4.69 -54.10 -14.82
CA GLN A 160 -4.09 -55.39 -15.20
C GLN A 160 -2.55 -55.33 -15.46
N VAL A 161 -1.89 -56.44 -15.09
CA VAL A 161 -0.66 -57.09 -15.61
C VAL A 161 0.76 -56.86 -14.99
N LYS A 162 1.26 -57.98 -14.42
CA LYS A 162 2.64 -58.56 -14.26
C LYS A 162 3.73 -57.75 -13.56
N GLY A 163 4.52 -58.31 -12.64
CA GLY A 163 4.95 -59.70 -12.44
C GLY A 163 6.47 -59.74 -12.56
N TYR A 164 7.19 -59.81 -11.44
CA TYR A 164 8.65 -59.93 -11.39
C TYR A 164 9.04 -61.38 -11.05
N VAL A 165 10.07 -61.85 -11.73
CA VAL A 165 10.85 -63.07 -11.49
C VAL A 165 11.58 -62.96 -10.15
#